data_AF-A0AAW0C1D5-F1
#
_entry.id   AF-A0AAW0C1D5-F1
#
_cell.length_a   1.000
_cell.length_b   1.000
_cell.length_c   1.000
_cell.angle_alpha   90.00
_cell.angle_beta   90.00
_cell.angle_gamma   90.00
#
_symmetry.space_group_name_H-M   'P 1'
#
loop_
_entity.id
_entity.type
_entity.pdbx_description
1 polymer ?
#
loop_
_entity_poly.entity_id
_entity_poly.type
_entity_poly.pdbx_seq_one_letter_code
_entity_poly.pdbx_strand_id
1 'polypeptide(L)'
;MSTQLPLDITEQIISTLWLSPLSPSHRATFIKSSHLVSKMWDAVFSRVAAQDVYILSDSHSWRFLDIFSGRGTSHLRHLLDHLCRSITFEHEHKSLFPCPEEDELGRAIYLVLRVISASPNRLPRLRRVALVVKDFLEETIFNDRPFLYMPSQVRELDINFWYGAETTSDTVFGIKLKTHIFERFHIPRGSLSFIRRLRVKGTSMAVVKLLLEACGGWERLSVFEQDIWKEKQPRGNAKALPSVYEDERFSDDEDTSEGEEEEEFYDCEEGI
;
A
#
# COMPACT_ATOMS: atom_id res chain seq x y z
N MET A 1 -26.41 -3.32 -40.43
CA MET A 1 -27.05 -2.95 -39.15
C MET A 1 -25.95 -2.58 -38.18
N SER A 2 -25.96 -1.36 -37.62
CA SER A 2 -24.93 -0.92 -36.66
C SER A 2 -25.21 -1.57 -35.31
N THR A 3 -24.45 -2.61 -34.96
CA THR A 3 -24.49 -3.26 -33.64
C THR A 3 -23.57 -2.50 -32.69
N GLN A 4 -23.90 -1.24 -32.41
CA GLN A 4 -23.19 -0.45 -31.40
C GLN A 4 -23.92 -0.58 -30.06
N LEU A 5 -23.16 -0.92 -29.02
CA LEU A 5 -23.64 -0.89 -27.65
C LEU A 5 -24.11 0.54 -27.31
N PRO A 6 -25.19 0.71 -26.53
CA PRO A 6 -25.58 2.02 -26.03
C PRO A 6 -24.44 2.69 -25.24
N LEU A 7 -24.40 4.02 -25.28
CA LEU A 7 -23.34 4.81 -24.63
C LEU A 7 -23.25 4.52 -23.13
N ASP A 8 -24.39 4.49 -22.45
CA ASP A 8 -24.46 4.28 -21.00
C ASP A 8 -23.91 2.91 -20.60
N ILE A 9 -24.20 1.89 -21.40
CA ILE A 9 -23.69 0.53 -21.20
C ILE A 9 -22.18 0.49 -21.42
N THR A 10 -21.68 1.19 -22.44
CA THR A 10 -20.24 1.30 -22.72
C THR A 10 -19.51 1.99 -21.56
N GLU A 11 -20.05 3.11 -21.05
CA GLU A 11 -19.48 3.82 -19.90
C GLU A 11 -19.49 2.96 -18.63
N GLN A 12 -20.57 2.23 -18.38
CA GLN A 12 -20.67 1.35 -17.22
C GLN A 12 -19.66 0.20 -17.28
N ILE A 13 -19.51 -0.46 -18.43
CA ILE A 13 -18.52 -1.54 -18.62
C ILE A 13 -17.11 -1.00 -18.39
N ILE A 14 -16.76 0.10 -19.06
CA ILE A 14 -15.42 0.69 -18.94
C ILE A 14 -15.14 1.14 -17.51
N SER A 15 -16.08 1.82 -16.86
CA SER A 15 -15.91 2.30 -15.48
C SER A 15 -15.75 1.15 -14.50
N THR A 16 -16.54 0.08 -14.66
CA THR A 16 -16.47 -1.10 -13.80
C THR A 16 -15.12 -1.80 -13.95
N LEU A 17 -14.66 -2.03 -15.18
CA LEU A 17 -13.36 -2.65 -15.44
C LEU A 17 -12.21 -1.74 -14.97
N TRP A 18 -12.29 -0.44 -15.24
CA TRP A 18 -11.25 0.52 -14.86
C TRP A 18 -11.07 0.63 -13.34
N LEU A 19 -12.16 0.55 -12.57
CA LEU A 19 -12.09 0.63 -11.11
C LEU A 19 -11.90 -0.73 -10.43
N SER A 20 -11.93 -1.83 -11.19
CA SER A 20 -11.68 -3.16 -10.67
C SER A 20 -10.20 -3.36 -10.25
N PRO A 21 -9.93 -4.28 -9.32
CA PRO A 21 -8.57 -4.60 -8.88
C PRO A 21 -7.81 -5.39 -9.95
N LEU A 22 -7.35 -4.71 -10.99
CA LEU A 22 -6.49 -5.25 -12.05
C LEU A 22 -5.02 -5.15 -11.66
N SER A 23 -4.20 -6.13 -12.04
CA SER A 23 -2.75 -5.97 -12.00
C SER A 23 -2.29 -4.86 -12.97
N PRO A 24 -1.12 -4.24 -12.76
CA PRO A 24 -0.56 -3.27 -13.69
C PRO A 24 -0.47 -3.79 -15.13
N SER A 25 -0.12 -5.07 -15.32
CA SER A 25 -0.03 -5.71 -16.64
C SER A 25 -1.40 -5.83 -17.34
N HIS A 26 -2.44 -6.23 -16.61
CA HIS A 26 -3.80 -6.29 -17.14
C HIS A 26 -4.34 -4.89 -17.42
N ARG A 27 -4.08 -3.92 -16.54
CA ARG A 27 -4.48 -2.53 -16.75
C ARG A 27 -3.78 -1.92 -17.97
N ALA A 28 -2.49 -2.17 -18.16
CA ALA A 28 -1.75 -1.74 -19.35
C ALA A 28 -2.33 -2.36 -20.64
N THR A 29 -2.73 -3.63 -20.59
CA THR A 29 -3.41 -4.31 -21.70
C THR A 29 -4.79 -3.70 -21.96
N PHE A 30 -5.54 -3.38 -20.92
CA PHE A 30 -6.85 -2.74 -21.04
C PHE A 30 -6.77 -1.33 -21.63
N ILE A 31 -5.76 -0.53 -21.25
CA ILE A 31 -5.48 0.77 -21.85
C ILE A 31 -5.24 0.60 -23.37
N LYS A 32 -4.28 -0.28 -23.74
CA LYS A 32 -3.91 -0.49 -25.14
C LYS A 32 -5.09 -0.99 -25.99
N SER A 33 -5.83 -1.97 -25.48
CA SER A 33 -6.96 -2.56 -26.21
C SER A 33 -8.15 -1.62 -26.32
N SER A 34 -8.43 -0.79 -25.31
CA SER A 34 -9.56 0.16 -25.33
C SER A 34 -9.46 1.17 -26.47
N HIS A 35 -8.25 1.63 -26.80
CA HIS A 35 -8.03 2.55 -27.93
C HIS A 35 -8.28 1.90 -29.31
N LEU A 36 -8.37 0.57 -29.39
CA LEU A 36 -8.51 -0.18 -30.65
C LEU A 36 -9.93 -0.67 -30.94
N VAL A 37 -10.85 -0.59 -29.98
CA VAL A 37 -12.22 -1.13 -30.13
C VAL A 37 -13.05 -0.31 -31.12
N SER A 38 -13.20 0.99 -30.85
CA SER A 38 -13.91 1.94 -31.72
C SER A 38 -13.65 3.38 -31.26
N LYS A 39 -13.93 4.38 -32.10
CA LYS A 39 -13.80 5.80 -31.71
C LYS A 39 -14.69 6.18 -30.52
N MET A 40 -15.89 5.60 -30.43
CA MET A 40 -16.80 5.85 -29.30
C MET A 40 -16.23 5.24 -28.02
N TRP A 41 -15.74 3.99 -28.08
CA TRP A 41 -15.12 3.33 -26.95
C TRP A 41 -13.89 4.09 -26.45
N ASP A 42 -13.02 4.51 -27.37
CA ASP A 42 -11.83 5.31 -27.07
C ASP A 42 -12.16 6.63 -26.37
N ALA A 43 -13.17 7.37 -26.86
CA ALA A 43 -13.61 8.62 -26.24
C ALA A 43 -14.17 8.40 -24.83
N VAL A 44 -14.99 7.36 -24.63
CA VAL A 44 -15.54 7.01 -23.31
C VAL A 44 -14.42 6.56 -22.36
N PHE A 45 -13.51 5.70 -22.85
CA PHE A 45 -12.34 5.25 -22.10
C PHE A 45 -11.46 6.42 -21.65
N SER A 46 -11.11 7.32 -22.57
CA SER A 46 -10.30 8.50 -22.25
C SER A 46 -10.95 9.37 -21.18
N ARG A 47 -12.28 9.54 -21.22
CA ARG A 47 -13.04 10.29 -20.21
C ARG A 47 -13.03 9.60 -18.83
N VAL A 48 -13.18 8.27 -18.79
CA VAL A 48 -13.14 7.49 -17.55
C VAL A 48 -11.72 7.47 -16.96
N ALA A 49 -10.72 7.16 -17.78
CA ALA A 49 -9.31 7.11 -17.37
C ALA A 49 -8.77 8.48 -16.92
N ALA A 50 -9.32 9.58 -17.44
CA ALA A 50 -8.97 10.92 -16.99
C ALA A 50 -9.59 11.30 -15.62
N GLN A 51 -10.62 10.59 -15.13
CA GLN A 51 -11.16 10.81 -13.78
C GLN A 51 -10.25 10.19 -12.71
N ASP A 52 -9.87 8.94 -12.93
CA ASP A 52 -9.05 8.16 -12.00
C ASP A 52 -7.79 7.69 -12.74
N VAL A 53 -6.71 8.46 -12.63
CA VAL A 53 -5.49 8.24 -13.38
C VAL A 53 -4.65 7.16 -12.71
N TYR A 54 -4.14 6.22 -13.49
CA TYR A 54 -3.20 5.19 -13.03
C TYR A 54 -1.84 5.36 -13.71
N ILE A 55 -0.79 5.50 -12.89
CA ILE A 55 0.61 5.56 -13.31
C ILE A 55 1.23 4.19 -12.98
N LEU A 56 1.63 3.45 -14.02
CA LEU A 56 1.97 2.01 -13.92
C LEU A 56 3.46 1.72 -14.04
N SER A 57 4.24 2.74 -14.34
CA SER A 57 5.67 2.66 -14.62
C SER A 57 6.25 4.08 -14.58
N ASP A 58 7.57 4.18 -14.49
CA ASP A 58 8.25 5.46 -14.67
C ASP A 58 7.93 6.09 -16.05
N SER A 59 7.93 5.29 -17.11
CA SER A 59 7.55 5.78 -18.45
C SER A 59 6.11 6.31 -18.53
N HIS A 60 5.18 5.79 -17.72
CA HIS A 60 3.83 6.36 -17.59
C HIS A 60 3.86 7.70 -16.84
N SER A 61 4.75 7.87 -15.86
CA SER A 61 4.95 9.12 -15.14
C SER A 61 5.36 10.24 -16.10
N TRP A 62 6.34 9.99 -16.97
CA TRP A 62 6.79 10.93 -17.99
C TRP A 62 5.69 11.28 -19.00
N ARG A 63 4.95 10.28 -19.48
CA ARG A 63 3.80 10.52 -20.38
C ARG A 63 2.72 11.37 -19.72
N PHE A 64 2.43 11.11 -18.46
CA PHE A 64 1.49 11.94 -17.70
C PHE A 64 2.00 13.39 -17.62
N LEU A 65 3.27 13.59 -17.31
CA LEU A 65 3.90 14.92 -17.24
C LEU A 65 3.90 15.65 -18.60
N ASP A 66 4.10 14.94 -19.71
CA ASP A 66 4.02 15.52 -21.05
C ASP A 66 2.60 15.98 -21.39
N ILE A 67 1.58 15.17 -21.10
CA ILE A 67 0.17 15.56 -21.28
C ILE A 67 -0.16 16.75 -20.37
N PHE A 68 0.25 16.69 -19.11
CA PHE A 68 0.05 17.75 -18.13
C PHE A 68 0.67 19.07 -18.61
N SER A 69 1.92 19.02 -19.08
CA SER A 69 2.66 20.20 -19.55
C SER A 69 2.21 20.71 -20.92
N GLY A 70 1.29 20.02 -21.60
CA GLY A 70 0.81 20.39 -22.93
C GLY A 70 1.75 20.03 -24.09
N ARG A 71 2.72 19.14 -23.85
CA ARG A 71 3.54 18.51 -24.89
C ARG A 71 2.82 17.34 -25.56
N GLY A 72 1.75 16.83 -24.93
CA GLY A 72 0.89 15.76 -25.46
C GLY A 72 -0.39 16.24 -26.14
N THR A 73 -1.37 15.33 -26.27
CA THR A 73 -2.65 15.60 -26.93
C THR A 73 -3.50 16.62 -26.13
N SER A 74 -3.92 17.70 -26.79
CA SER A 74 -4.68 18.80 -26.16
C SER A 74 -6.00 18.33 -25.55
N HIS A 75 -6.64 17.32 -26.15
CA HIS A 75 -7.87 16.72 -25.66
C HIS A 75 -7.70 16.05 -24.29
N LEU A 76 -6.68 15.20 -24.12
CA LEU A 76 -6.43 14.52 -22.85
C LEU A 76 -6.08 15.51 -21.75
N ARG A 77 -5.30 16.55 -22.08
CA ARG A 77 -5.01 17.64 -21.13
C ARG A 77 -6.29 18.30 -20.63
N HIS A 78 -7.20 18.65 -21.54
CA HIS A 78 -8.49 19.22 -21.17
C HIS A 78 -9.31 18.28 -20.29
N LEU A 79 -9.36 16.99 -20.61
CA LEU A 79 -10.05 16.00 -19.77
C LEU A 79 -9.46 15.93 -18.37
N LEU A 80 -8.13 15.86 -18.23
CA LEU A 80 -7.47 15.84 -16.92
C LEU A 80 -7.84 17.07 -16.09
N ASP A 81 -7.80 18.26 -16.70
CA ASP A 81 -8.10 19.51 -16.00
C ASP A 81 -9.55 19.61 -15.51
N HIS A 82 -10.48 18.93 -16.17
CA HIS A 82 -11.90 19.00 -15.83
C HIS A 82 -12.39 17.81 -15.01
N LEU A 83 -11.71 16.66 -15.07
CA LEU A 83 -12.25 15.39 -14.58
C LEU A 83 -11.36 14.72 -13.54
N CYS A 84 -10.05 14.94 -13.56
CA CYS A 84 -9.12 14.22 -12.69
C CYS A 84 -9.43 14.48 -11.22
N ARG A 85 -9.86 13.42 -10.54
CA ARG A 85 -10.20 13.40 -9.11
C ARG A 85 -9.23 12.54 -8.31
N SER A 86 -8.59 11.56 -8.93
CA SER A 86 -7.61 10.70 -8.28
C SER A 86 -6.40 10.38 -9.17
N ILE A 87 -5.25 10.20 -8.55
CA ILE A 87 -4.02 9.67 -9.15
C ILE A 87 -3.55 8.49 -8.31
N THR A 88 -3.35 7.34 -8.95
CA THR A 88 -2.86 6.12 -8.31
C THR A 88 -1.54 5.72 -8.96
N PHE A 89 -0.48 5.61 -8.18
CA PHE A 89 0.76 4.97 -8.57
C PHE A 89 0.64 3.48 -8.26
N GLU A 90 0.55 2.65 -9.29
CA GLU A 90 0.30 1.21 -9.17
C GLU A 90 1.46 0.41 -9.77
N HIS A 91 2.27 -0.21 -8.93
CA HIS A 91 3.49 -0.90 -9.36
C HIS A 91 3.56 -2.31 -8.75
N GLU A 92 4.08 -3.24 -9.54
CA GLU A 92 4.23 -4.64 -9.14
C GLU A 92 5.59 -5.15 -9.58
N HIS A 93 6.36 -5.69 -8.64
CA HIS A 93 7.55 -6.47 -8.94
C HIS A 93 7.22 -7.97 -8.82
N LYS A 94 7.98 -8.83 -9.51
CA LYS A 94 7.73 -10.29 -9.50
C LYS A 94 8.07 -10.93 -8.15
N SER A 95 9.05 -10.38 -7.46
CA SER A 95 9.56 -10.86 -6.19
C SER A 95 10.16 -9.71 -5.41
N LEU A 96 10.10 -9.75 -4.09
CA LEU A 96 10.72 -8.72 -3.27
C LEU A 96 12.26 -8.73 -3.38
N PHE A 97 12.82 -9.90 -3.63
CA PHE A 97 14.26 -10.11 -3.80
C PHE A 97 14.60 -10.76 -5.16
N PRO A 98 15.73 -10.40 -5.79
CA PRO A 98 16.63 -9.31 -5.39
C PRO A 98 15.92 -7.94 -5.43
N CYS A 99 16.32 -7.03 -4.55
CA CYS A 99 15.73 -5.68 -4.54
C CYS A 99 15.95 -5.07 -5.92
N PRO A 100 14.93 -4.48 -6.56
CA PRO A 100 15.13 -3.80 -7.83
C PRO A 100 16.19 -2.72 -7.65
N GLU A 101 17.31 -2.85 -8.36
CA GLU A 101 18.50 -2.00 -8.21
C GLU A 101 18.23 -0.56 -8.67
N GLU A 102 17.21 -0.34 -9.51
CA GLU A 102 16.91 0.93 -10.18
C GLU A 102 15.41 1.25 -10.28
N ASP A 103 14.61 0.94 -9.26
CA ASP A 103 13.21 1.38 -9.29
C ASP A 103 13.09 2.87 -8.94
N GLU A 104 13.00 3.72 -9.96
CA GLU A 104 12.80 5.18 -9.85
C GLU A 104 11.37 5.56 -9.40
N LEU A 105 10.63 4.66 -8.75
CA LEU A 105 9.23 4.91 -8.35
C LEU A 105 9.12 6.08 -7.37
N GLY A 106 9.96 6.12 -6.33
CA GLY A 106 10.00 7.25 -5.39
C GLY A 106 10.20 8.58 -6.10
N ARG A 107 11.20 8.64 -6.98
CA ARG A 107 11.50 9.78 -7.84
C ARG A 107 10.36 10.15 -8.79
N ALA A 108 9.70 9.18 -9.42
CA ALA A 108 8.57 9.40 -10.31
C ALA A 108 7.39 10.05 -9.57
N ILE A 109 7.06 9.54 -8.37
CA ILE A 109 6.02 10.12 -7.52
C ILE A 109 6.39 11.56 -7.14
N TYR A 110 7.63 11.76 -6.68
CA TYR A 110 8.15 13.09 -6.33
C TYR A 110 8.00 14.08 -7.49
N LEU A 111 8.42 13.70 -8.70
CA LEU A 111 8.37 14.57 -9.88
C LEU A 111 6.94 14.93 -10.26
N VAL A 112 6.03 13.95 -10.28
CA VAL A 112 4.62 14.16 -10.60
C VAL A 112 3.97 15.11 -9.60
N LEU A 113 4.11 14.85 -8.30
CA LEU A 113 3.51 15.68 -7.26
C LEU A 113 4.10 17.10 -7.25
N ARG A 114 5.41 17.24 -7.45
CA ARG A 114 6.08 18.55 -7.57
C ARG A 114 5.51 19.37 -8.72
N VAL A 115 5.33 18.78 -9.90
CA VAL A 115 4.81 19.49 -11.08
C VAL A 115 3.36 19.91 -10.88
N ILE A 116 2.53 19.03 -10.30
CA ILE A 116 1.14 19.37 -9.97
C ILE A 116 1.09 20.50 -8.93
N SER A 117 1.89 20.41 -7.87
CA SER A 117 1.95 21.41 -6.81
C SER A 117 2.44 22.77 -7.32
N ALA A 118 3.33 22.80 -8.32
CA ALA A 118 3.78 24.04 -8.96
C ALA A 118 2.71 24.69 -9.86
N SER A 119 1.61 23.97 -10.16
CA SER A 119 0.55 24.41 -11.06
C SER A 119 -0.83 24.33 -10.39
N PRO A 120 -1.12 25.16 -9.36
CA PRO A 120 -2.29 25.02 -8.49
C PRO A 120 -3.64 25.18 -9.22
N ASN A 121 -3.66 25.83 -10.37
CA ASN A 121 -4.87 25.99 -11.20
C ASN A 121 -5.19 24.75 -12.06
N ARG A 122 -4.31 23.74 -12.06
CA ARG A 122 -4.47 22.49 -12.82
C ARG A 122 -5.01 21.41 -11.90
N LEU A 123 -5.82 20.50 -12.46
CA LEU A 123 -6.49 19.42 -11.73
C LEU A 123 -7.26 19.92 -10.48
N PRO A 124 -8.15 20.92 -10.60
CA PRO A 124 -8.91 21.50 -9.48
C PRO A 124 -9.77 20.47 -8.72
N ARG A 125 -10.10 19.36 -9.37
CA ARG A 125 -10.90 18.27 -8.80
C ARG A 125 -10.06 17.17 -8.15
N LEU A 126 -8.73 17.21 -8.23
CA LEU A 126 -7.86 16.21 -7.63
C LEU A 126 -8.02 16.25 -6.10
N ARG A 127 -8.50 15.13 -5.54
CA ARG A 127 -8.73 14.97 -4.09
C ARG A 127 -7.95 13.80 -3.51
N ARG A 128 -7.58 12.81 -4.31
CA ARG A 128 -6.98 11.55 -3.83
C ARG A 128 -5.66 11.25 -4.54
N VAL A 129 -4.64 10.95 -3.76
CA VAL A 129 -3.39 10.34 -4.23
C VAL A 129 -3.27 8.98 -3.58
N ALA A 130 -2.97 7.95 -4.37
CA ALA A 130 -2.84 6.59 -3.89
C ALA A 130 -1.51 5.98 -4.36
N LEU A 131 -0.91 5.17 -3.51
CA LEU A 131 0.24 4.32 -3.78
C LEU A 131 -0.21 2.87 -3.54
N VAL A 132 -0.15 2.04 -4.58
CA VAL A 132 -0.47 0.63 -4.53
C VAL A 132 0.71 -0.13 -5.07
N VAL A 133 1.47 -0.76 -4.19
CA VAL A 133 2.74 -1.40 -4.56
C VAL A 133 2.76 -2.83 -4.09
N LYS A 134 3.21 -3.73 -4.97
CA LYS A 134 3.39 -5.15 -4.68
C LYS A 134 4.84 -5.55 -4.79
N ASP A 135 5.35 -6.18 -3.73
CA ASP A 135 6.71 -6.69 -3.60
C ASP A 135 7.77 -5.58 -3.73
N PHE A 136 7.53 -4.46 -3.03
CA PHE A 136 8.47 -3.34 -2.88
C PHE A 136 8.95 -3.18 -1.44
N LEU A 137 10.21 -2.79 -1.29
CA LEU A 137 10.74 -2.26 -0.04
C LEU A 137 10.26 -0.81 0.17
N GLU A 138 10.01 -0.42 1.41
CA GLU A 138 9.56 0.96 1.71
C GLU A 138 10.66 1.97 1.33
N GLU A 139 11.93 1.59 1.50
CA GLU A 139 13.10 2.42 1.24
C GLU A 139 13.21 2.85 -0.22
N THR A 140 12.80 2.02 -1.18
CA THR A 140 12.88 2.36 -2.62
C THR A 140 11.92 3.48 -3.01
N ILE A 141 10.93 3.77 -2.15
CA ILE A 141 9.92 4.80 -2.42
C ILE A 141 10.19 6.03 -1.56
N PHE A 142 10.37 5.85 -0.26
CA PHE A 142 10.42 6.97 0.68
C PHE A 142 11.77 7.71 0.72
N ASN A 143 12.87 7.10 0.25
CA ASN A 143 14.17 7.78 0.18
C ASN A 143 14.14 9.04 -0.71
N ASP A 144 13.31 9.04 -1.75
CA ASP A 144 13.16 10.18 -2.68
C ASP A 144 12.20 11.27 -2.16
N ARG A 145 11.70 11.15 -0.92
CA ARG A 145 10.76 12.11 -0.30
C ARG A 145 9.54 12.38 -1.21
N PRO A 146 8.80 11.33 -1.62
CA PRO A 146 7.77 11.41 -2.65
C PRO A 146 6.68 12.44 -2.32
N PHE A 147 6.39 12.64 -1.04
CA PHE A 147 5.29 13.47 -0.57
C PHE A 147 5.68 14.89 -0.15
N LEU A 148 6.92 15.32 -0.42
CA LEU A 148 7.40 16.66 -0.05
C LEU A 148 6.55 17.79 -0.67
N TYR A 149 6.05 17.58 -1.89
CA TYR A 149 5.26 18.55 -2.64
C TYR A 149 3.82 18.08 -2.82
N MET A 150 3.16 17.70 -1.73
CA MET A 150 1.75 17.28 -1.79
C MET A 150 0.87 18.47 -2.23
N PRO A 151 0.09 18.35 -3.34
CA PRO A 151 -0.78 19.43 -3.78
C PRO A 151 -1.85 19.73 -2.73
N SER A 152 -2.08 21.01 -2.42
CA SER A 152 -2.97 21.44 -1.33
C SER A 152 -4.45 21.09 -1.52
N GLN A 153 -4.85 20.77 -2.76
CA GLN A 153 -6.18 20.30 -3.11
C GLN A 153 -6.43 18.83 -2.72
N VAL A 154 -5.36 18.03 -2.50
CA VAL A 154 -5.44 16.63 -2.11
C VAL A 154 -5.87 16.53 -0.65
N ARG A 155 -6.84 15.65 -0.39
CA ARG A 155 -7.45 15.42 0.93
C ARG A 155 -7.32 13.97 1.38
N GLU A 156 -7.10 13.04 0.45
CA GLU A 156 -7.02 11.61 0.71
C GLU A 156 -5.67 11.08 0.24
N LEU A 157 -4.95 10.42 1.14
CA LEU A 157 -3.72 9.70 0.86
C LEU A 157 -3.91 8.23 1.23
N ASP A 158 -3.80 7.36 0.23
CA ASP A 158 -3.87 5.91 0.42
C ASP A 158 -2.51 5.28 0.09
N ILE A 159 -1.97 4.48 1.00
CA ILE A 159 -0.70 3.77 0.81
C ILE A 159 -0.94 2.29 1.13
N ASN A 160 -0.77 1.44 0.12
CA ASN A 160 -1.00 0.02 0.22
C ASN A 160 0.21 -0.76 -0.29
N PHE A 161 0.93 -1.38 0.63
CA PHE A 161 1.95 -2.37 0.34
C PHE A 161 1.35 -3.76 0.41
N TRP A 162 1.66 -4.57 -0.59
CA TRP A 162 1.28 -5.98 -0.68
C TRP A 162 2.53 -6.80 -0.93
N TYR A 163 2.56 -8.00 -0.36
CA TYR A 163 3.65 -8.95 -0.57
C TYR A 163 3.06 -10.22 -1.18
N GLY A 164 3.69 -10.72 -2.24
CA GLY A 164 3.31 -11.95 -2.92
C GLY A 164 3.43 -13.18 -2.02
N ALA A 165 2.88 -14.31 -2.46
CA ALA A 165 2.93 -15.56 -1.71
C ALA A 165 4.37 -16.09 -1.56
N GLU A 166 5.25 -15.65 -2.46
CA GLU A 166 6.68 -15.97 -2.48
C GLU A 166 7.45 -15.29 -1.34
N THR A 167 6.92 -14.22 -0.75
CA THR A 167 7.58 -13.48 0.34
C THR A 167 7.21 -14.11 1.68
N THR A 168 8.19 -14.68 2.39
CA THR A 168 7.96 -15.36 3.67
C THR A 168 7.46 -14.40 4.75
N SER A 169 6.62 -14.90 5.68
CA SER A 169 6.10 -14.10 6.79
C SER A 169 7.22 -13.51 7.66
N ASP A 170 8.31 -14.23 7.86
CA ASP A 170 9.49 -13.75 8.61
C ASP A 170 10.17 -12.58 7.92
N THR A 171 10.22 -12.60 6.58
CA THR A 171 10.74 -11.49 5.77
C THR A 171 9.87 -10.25 5.93
N VAL A 172 8.54 -10.40 5.79
CA VAL A 172 7.59 -9.29 5.99
C VAL A 172 7.70 -8.72 7.40
N PHE A 173 7.80 -9.59 8.41
CA PHE A 173 7.98 -9.19 9.80
C PHE A 173 9.30 -8.43 10.00
N GLY A 174 10.39 -8.91 9.42
CA GLY A 174 11.69 -8.25 9.44
C GLY A 174 11.66 -6.86 8.80
N ILE A 175 10.93 -6.66 7.70
CA ILE A 175 10.77 -5.34 7.06
C ILE A 175 10.00 -4.39 7.98
N LYS A 176 8.90 -4.88 8.57
CA LYS A 176 8.07 -4.07 9.47
C LYS A 176 8.76 -3.66 10.77
N LEU A 177 9.70 -4.48 11.25
CA LEU A 177 10.50 -4.21 12.45
C LEU A 177 11.66 -3.23 12.24
N LYS A 178 12.02 -2.87 11.00
CA LYS A 178 13.15 -1.96 10.69
C LYS A 178 12.87 -0.49 11.03
N THR A 179 12.39 -0.19 12.23
CA THR A 179 12.02 1.14 12.71
C THR A 179 13.11 2.20 12.54
N HIS A 180 14.39 1.86 12.78
CA HIS A 180 15.50 2.83 12.74
C HIS A 180 15.91 3.27 11.32
N ILE A 181 15.61 2.49 10.28
CA ILE A 181 15.94 2.88 8.91
C ILE A 181 15.03 4.02 8.46
N PHE A 182 13.81 4.04 8.98
CA PHE A 182 12.74 4.92 8.51
C PHE A 182 12.77 6.32 9.10
N GLU A 183 13.50 6.56 10.19
CA GLU A 183 13.82 7.93 10.67
C GLU A 183 14.49 8.79 9.57
N ARG A 184 15.09 8.15 8.55
CA ARG A 184 15.73 8.80 7.40
C ARG A 184 14.79 9.20 6.27
N PHE A 185 13.49 8.91 6.34
CA PHE A 185 12.58 9.23 5.24
C PHE A 185 12.21 10.71 5.12
N HIS A 186 12.74 11.57 6.01
CA HIS A 186 12.69 13.04 5.92
C HIS A 186 11.31 13.60 5.47
N ILE A 187 10.22 13.05 5.98
CA ILE A 187 8.88 13.61 5.78
C ILE A 187 8.69 14.71 6.84
N PRO A 188 8.69 16.01 6.48
CA PRO A 188 8.60 17.06 7.48
C PRO A 188 7.26 17.03 8.19
N ARG A 189 7.27 17.31 9.50
CA ARG A 189 6.04 17.49 10.29
C ARG A 189 5.17 18.57 9.66
N GLY A 190 3.87 18.29 9.55
CA GLY A 190 2.91 19.21 8.92
C GLY A 190 2.99 19.33 7.40
N SER A 191 3.90 18.62 6.71
CA SER A 191 4.00 18.65 5.24
C SER A 191 2.75 18.13 4.53
N LEU A 192 1.93 17.34 5.22
CA LEU A 192 0.66 16.78 4.75
C LEU A 192 -0.56 17.38 5.46
N SER A 193 -0.46 18.64 5.91
CA SER A 193 -1.51 19.35 6.66
C SER A 193 -2.89 19.43 5.98
N PHE A 194 -2.96 19.20 4.68
CA PHE A 194 -4.20 19.22 3.91
C PHE A 194 -4.92 17.87 3.87
N ILE A 195 -4.23 16.77 4.23
CA ILE A 195 -4.77 15.41 4.24
C ILE A 195 -5.75 15.26 5.41
N ARG A 196 -6.94 14.75 5.10
CA ARG A 196 -8.04 14.48 6.03
C ARG A 196 -8.33 12.98 6.15
N ARG A 197 -7.93 12.20 5.16
CA ARG A 197 -8.06 10.75 5.19
C ARG A 197 -6.72 10.14 4.86
N LEU A 198 -6.21 9.34 5.78
CA LEU A 198 -4.99 8.58 5.60
C LEU A 198 -5.35 7.09 5.72
N ARG A 199 -5.12 6.33 4.65
CA ARG A 199 -5.23 4.87 4.68
C ARG A 199 -3.86 4.30 4.48
N VAL A 200 -3.41 3.47 5.42
CA VAL A 200 -2.10 2.83 5.32
C VAL A 200 -2.28 1.34 5.56
N LYS A 201 -1.74 0.54 4.67
CA LYS A 201 -1.80 -0.92 4.73
C LYS A 201 -0.47 -1.52 4.36
N GLY A 202 -0.03 -2.51 5.13
CA GLY A 202 1.13 -3.32 4.78
C GLY A 202 2.49 -2.66 5.00
N THR A 203 2.53 -1.44 5.56
CA THR A 203 3.79 -0.75 5.89
C THR A 203 4.29 -1.09 7.29
N SER A 204 5.49 -0.63 7.63
CA SER A 204 6.03 -0.56 8.98
C SER A 204 5.29 0.46 9.86
N MET A 205 5.28 0.21 11.16
CA MET A 205 4.74 1.13 12.17
C MET A 205 5.50 2.48 12.21
N ALA A 206 6.79 2.47 11.85
CA ALA A 206 7.58 3.69 11.77
C ALA A 206 7.07 4.61 10.65
N VAL A 207 6.82 4.08 9.46
CA VAL A 207 6.25 4.85 8.35
C VAL A 207 4.86 5.38 8.70
N VAL A 208 4.02 4.58 9.35
CA VAL A 208 2.71 5.05 9.83
C VAL A 208 2.86 6.25 10.77
N LYS A 209 3.74 6.16 11.77
CA LYS A 209 4.02 7.28 12.69
C LYS A 209 4.50 8.53 11.96
N LEU A 210 5.43 8.40 11.01
CA LEU A 210 5.93 9.53 10.21
C LEU A 210 4.82 10.20 9.40
N LEU A 211 3.95 9.41 8.77
CA LEU A 211 2.82 9.93 8.00
C LEU A 211 1.79 10.64 8.90
N LEU A 212 1.54 10.11 10.10
CA LEU A 212 0.65 10.73 11.09
C LEU A 212 1.21 12.07 11.58
N GLU A 213 2.51 12.14 11.88
CA GLU A 213 3.19 13.38 12.25
C GLU A 213 3.19 14.40 11.09
N ALA A 214 3.34 13.92 9.85
CA ALA A 214 3.28 14.77 8.66
C ALA A 214 1.89 15.37 8.43
N CYS A 215 0.81 14.67 8.78
CA CYS A 215 -0.56 15.16 8.58
C CYS A 215 -0.92 16.33 9.50
N GLY A 216 -0.30 16.47 10.69
CA GLY A 216 -0.39 17.65 11.58
C GLY A 216 -1.76 18.01 12.17
N GLY A 217 -2.88 17.55 11.61
CA GLY A 217 -4.26 17.92 11.98
C GLY A 217 -5.11 16.72 12.41
N TRP A 218 -4.80 16.19 13.60
CA TRP A 218 -5.36 14.91 14.08
C TRP A 218 -6.88 14.94 14.29
N GLU A 219 -7.45 16.11 14.60
CA GLU A 219 -8.89 16.28 14.85
C GLU A 219 -9.78 15.94 13.65
N ARG A 220 -9.24 15.99 12.43
CA ARG A 220 -9.99 15.75 11.19
C ARG A 220 -9.45 14.55 10.40
N LEU A 221 -8.50 13.82 10.97
CA LEU A 221 -7.82 12.73 10.29
C LEU A 221 -8.55 11.42 10.54
N SER A 222 -9.15 10.85 9.49
CA SER A 222 -9.62 9.46 9.52
C SER A 222 -8.46 8.53 9.16
N VAL A 223 -8.00 7.73 10.13
CA VAL A 223 -6.93 6.75 9.95
C VAL A 223 -7.53 5.36 9.79
N PHE A 224 -7.15 4.67 8.72
CA PHE A 224 -7.48 3.26 8.52
C PHE A 224 -6.18 2.48 8.40
N GLU A 225 -5.87 1.71 9.44
CA GLU A 225 -4.79 0.74 9.44
C GLU A 225 -5.41 -0.65 9.34
N GLN A 226 -5.07 -1.39 8.28
CA GLN A 226 -5.46 -2.80 8.13
C GLN A 226 -4.21 -3.65 8.06
N ASP A 227 -3.59 -3.87 9.21
CA ASP A 227 -2.64 -4.95 9.37
C ASP A 227 -3.40 -6.22 9.74
N ILE A 228 -3.53 -7.14 8.78
CA ILE A 228 -4.12 -8.46 8.97
C ILE A 228 -3.13 -9.35 9.72
N TRP A 229 -2.67 -8.95 10.91
CA TRP A 229 -1.88 -9.83 11.76
C TRP A 229 -2.27 -9.52 13.20
N LYS A 230 -3.32 -10.20 13.68
CA LYS A 230 -3.51 -10.33 15.12
C LYS A 230 -2.21 -10.87 15.67
N GLU A 231 -1.59 -10.12 16.58
CA GLU A 231 -0.60 -10.66 17.50
C GLU A 231 -1.12 -12.03 17.94
N LYS A 232 -0.42 -13.12 17.59
CA LYS A 232 -0.36 -14.21 18.54
C LYS A 232 0.44 -13.62 19.68
N GLN A 233 -0.25 -12.95 20.62
CA GLN A 233 0.36 -12.64 21.90
C GLN A 233 0.97 -13.96 22.38
N PRO A 234 2.26 -13.98 22.80
CA PRO A 234 2.70 -15.10 23.61
C PRO A 234 1.70 -15.19 24.76
N ARG A 235 1.15 -16.38 25.01
CA ARG A 235 0.24 -16.61 26.14
C ARG A 235 0.98 -16.18 27.41
N GLY A 236 0.84 -14.91 27.78
CA GLY A 236 1.22 -14.41 29.08
C GLY A 236 0.34 -15.15 30.06
N ASN A 237 0.98 -15.91 30.96
CA ASN A 237 0.34 -16.69 32.00
C ASN A 237 -0.87 -15.93 32.54
N ALA A 238 -2.06 -16.49 32.30
CA ALA A 238 -3.28 -15.99 32.90
C ALA A 238 -3.05 -15.98 34.41
N LYS A 239 -2.92 -14.78 34.99
CA LYS A 239 -3.10 -14.61 36.42
C LYS A 239 -4.55 -14.99 36.68
N ALA A 240 -4.75 -16.21 37.19
CA ALA A 240 -6.04 -16.64 37.69
C ALA A 240 -6.48 -15.63 38.75
N LEU A 241 -7.63 -14.99 38.53
CA LEU A 241 -8.32 -14.24 39.56
C LEU A 241 -8.84 -15.22 40.62
N PRO A 242 -8.91 -14.83 41.91
CA PRO A 242 -9.35 -15.73 42.95
C PRO A 242 -10.82 -16.11 42.73
N SER A 243 -11.08 -17.41 42.65
CA SER A 243 -12.43 -17.98 42.56
C SER A 243 -13.14 -17.80 43.91
N VAL A 244 -14.21 -17.00 43.92
CA VAL A 244 -15.07 -16.69 45.09
C VAL A 244 -16.19 -17.73 45.22
N TYR A 245 -15.84 -19.01 45.22
CA TYR A 245 -16.76 -20.08 45.63
C TYR A 245 -15.95 -21.14 46.38
N GLU A 246 -16.16 -21.15 47.70
CA GLU A 246 -15.74 -22.19 48.62
C GLU A 246 -16.61 -23.44 48.49
N ASP A 247 -16.02 -24.55 48.97
CA ASP A 247 -16.65 -25.76 49.54
C ASP A 247 -17.33 -26.75 48.55
N GLU A 248 -17.12 -28.08 48.61
CA GLU A 248 -16.83 -28.96 49.73
C GLU A 248 -15.93 -30.15 49.33
N ARG A 249 -15.10 -30.59 50.28
CA ARG A 249 -14.75 -31.99 50.65
C ARG A 249 -14.61 -33.04 49.53
N PHE A 250 -13.42 -33.62 49.41
CA PHE A 250 -13.20 -35.04 49.71
C PHE A 250 -11.69 -35.23 49.94
N SER A 251 -11.35 -35.55 51.19
CA SER A 251 -10.06 -36.10 51.59
C SER A 251 -10.00 -37.54 51.12
N ASP A 252 -8.96 -37.92 50.40
CA ASP A 252 -8.45 -39.29 50.42
C ASP A 252 -6.93 -39.20 50.49
N ASP A 253 -6.45 -39.47 51.70
CA ASP A 253 -5.06 -39.75 52.03
C ASP A 253 -4.63 -41.02 51.26
N GLU A 254 -3.49 -40.98 50.58
CA GLU A 254 -2.65 -42.16 50.46
C GLU A 254 -1.19 -41.72 50.24
N ASP A 255 -0.44 -41.81 51.34
CA ASP A 255 1.01 -41.86 51.38
C ASP A 255 1.54 -43.02 50.54
N THR A 256 2.62 -42.79 49.78
CA THR A 256 3.67 -43.82 49.67
C THR A 256 5.03 -43.20 49.33
N SER A 257 5.91 -43.44 50.29
CA SER A 257 7.36 -43.27 50.40
C SER A 257 8.22 -43.48 49.14
N GLU A 258 9.21 -42.60 49.03
CA GLU A 258 10.66 -42.85 48.92
C GLU A 258 11.15 -44.24 48.43
N GLY A 259 12.07 -44.19 47.48
CA GLY A 259 12.91 -45.30 47.05
C GLY A 259 14.00 -44.80 46.11
N GLU A 260 15.12 -44.40 46.71
CA GLU A 260 16.43 -44.25 46.07
C GLU A 260 16.84 -45.59 45.44
N GLU A 261 17.55 -45.57 44.30
CA GLU A 261 18.81 -46.32 44.14
C GLU A 261 19.47 -46.00 42.80
N GLU A 262 20.71 -45.56 42.92
CA GLU A 262 21.71 -45.37 41.87
C GLU A 262 22.21 -46.75 41.40
N GLU A 263 22.40 -46.96 40.10
CA GLU A 263 23.44 -47.88 39.62
C GLU A 263 24.14 -47.28 38.38
N GLU A 264 25.39 -46.88 38.59
CA GLU A 264 26.41 -46.72 37.56
C GLU A 264 26.77 -48.10 36.97
N PHE A 265 26.94 -48.19 35.66
CA PHE A 265 27.85 -49.18 35.07
C PHE A 265 28.58 -48.62 33.85
N TYR A 266 29.89 -48.80 33.88
CA TYR A 266 30.93 -48.30 32.98
C TYR A 266 31.03 -49.07 31.64
N ASP A 267 31.50 -48.34 30.62
CA ASP A 267 32.41 -48.67 29.51
C ASP A 267 32.35 -50.01 28.76
N CYS A 268 32.37 -49.93 27.41
CA CYS A 268 33.31 -50.67 26.56
C CYS A 268 33.43 -50.02 25.15
N GLU A 269 34.57 -49.35 24.95
CA GLU A 269 35.51 -49.42 23.81
C GLU A 269 35.09 -49.24 22.33
N GLU A 270 35.79 -48.26 21.76
CA GLU A 270 36.36 -48.08 20.42
C GLU A 270 36.43 -49.27 19.42
N GLY A 271 36.26 -48.91 18.14
CA GLY A 271 37.26 -49.20 17.11
C GLY A 271 36.96 -50.35 16.15
N ILE A 272 36.66 -50.01 14.90
CA ILE A 272 37.53 -50.10 13.70
C ILE A 272 36.91 -49.26 12.59
#